data_AF-A0A084VLL0-F1
#
_entry.id   AF-A0A084VLL0-F1
#
_cell.length_a   1.000
_cell.length_b   1.000
_cell.length_c   1.000
_cell.angle_alpha   90.00
_cell.angle_beta   90.00
_cell.angle_gamma   90.00
#
_symmetry.space_group_name_H-M   'P 1'
#
loop_
_entity.id
_entity.type
_entity.pdbx_description
1 polymer ?
#
loop_
_entity_poly.entity_id
_entity_poly.type
_entity_poly.pdbx_seq_one_letter_code
_entity_poly.pdbx_strand_id
1 'polypeptide(L)'
;MSSRRILVQEPEGVMKSTLAILLVTVGAFVVAQQNAPYQKPVSSKPSGGTQPTLEQRTVAQQNQALNVSFAQAFTEDTPEEFQLMVMELYVRCQAELDNCADLLWETHLLREYRKCALTQRRFCTQEIQELQSMLEALVAAGSEQVVLTPEEEEVLRALY
;
A
#
# COMPACT_ATOMS: atom_id res chain seq x y z
N MET A 1 -14.83 -20.82 47.81
CA MET A 1 -14.85 -19.45 48.40
C MET A 1 -13.91 -18.56 47.60
N SER A 2 -14.44 -17.40 47.19
CA SER A 2 -13.77 -16.17 46.76
C SER A 2 -12.95 -16.12 45.46
N SER A 3 -13.70 -15.89 44.38
CA SER A 3 -13.28 -15.13 43.20
C SER A 3 -12.93 -13.69 43.60
N ARG A 4 -11.82 -13.12 43.10
CA ARG A 4 -11.62 -11.66 43.04
C ARG A 4 -11.54 -11.24 41.57
N ARG A 5 -12.63 -10.61 41.12
CA ARG A 5 -12.70 -9.80 39.90
C ARG A 5 -11.97 -8.49 40.17
N ILE A 6 -11.09 -8.06 39.28
CA ILE A 6 -10.65 -6.66 39.23
C ILE A 6 -11.54 -5.99 38.20
N LEU A 7 -12.28 -5.00 38.68
CA LEU A 7 -13.26 -4.23 37.96
C LEU A 7 -12.54 -3.07 37.26
N VAL A 8 -12.94 -2.88 36.01
CA VAL A 8 -12.60 -1.79 35.08
C VAL A 8 -12.82 -0.42 35.74
N GLN A 9 -11.95 0.53 35.43
CA GLN A 9 -12.24 1.96 35.58
C GLN A 9 -11.93 2.66 34.26
N GLU A 10 -12.98 2.97 33.51
CA GLU A 10 -12.97 3.89 32.38
C GLU A 10 -12.87 5.34 32.87
N PRO A 11 -12.31 6.26 32.07
CA PRO A 11 -12.80 7.62 32.01
C PRO A 11 -13.78 7.74 30.84
N GLU A 12 -15.07 7.72 31.17
CA GLU A 12 -16.14 8.16 30.29
C GLU A 12 -16.04 9.67 30.01
N GLY A 13 -16.17 10.02 28.72
CA GLY A 13 -16.87 11.23 28.31
C GLY A 13 -16.04 12.51 28.17
N VAL A 14 -16.32 13.42 27.25
CA VAL A 14 -17.40 13.58 26.28
C VAL A 14 -16.98 14.75 25.35
N MET A 15 -17.41 14.67 24.09
CA MET A 15 -17.54 15.77 23.10
C MET A 15 -16.26 16.35 22.47
N LYS A 16 -16.06 16.06 21.17
CA LYS A 16 -16.49 16.84 19.98
C LYS A 16 -15.58 18.05 19.71
N SER A 17 -15.27 18.23 18.43
CA SER A 17 -14.41 19.29 17.86
C SER A 17 -12.92 18.93 17.97
N THR A 18 -12.15 18.75 16.90
CA THR A 18 -12.05 19.70 15.78
C THR A 18 -11.46 18.97 14.57
N LEU A 19 -12.19 19.01 13.47
CA LEU A 19 -11.73 18.70 12.13
C LEU A 19 -11.06 19.97 11.58
N ALA A 20 -9.75 19.94 11.33
CA ALA A 20 -9.00 20.96 10.58
C ALA A 20 -7.63 20.34 10.22
N ILE A 21 -7.47 19.78 9.01
CA ILE A 21 -6.87 20.42 7.82
C ILE A 21 -5.50 21.03 8.09
N LEU A 22 -4.46 20.46 7.45
CA LEU A 22 -3.31 21.11 6.78
C LEU A 22 -2.32 20.00 6.37
N LEU A 23 -2.32 19.47 5.14
CA LEU A 23 -1.82 20.04 3.89
C LEU A 23 -0.42 20.68 3.97
N VAL A 24 0.51 20.05 3.24
CA VAL A 24 1.77 20.56 2.67
C VAL A 24 2.98 20.69 3.61
N THR A 25 3.96 19.79 3.43
CA THR A 25 5.38 20.18 3.22
C THR A 25 6.12 19.10 2.42
N VAL A 26 6.03 19.21 1.09
CA VAL A 26 7.12 18.80 0.19
C VAL A 26 8.10 19.96 0.16
N GLY A 27 9.36 19.73 0.52
CA GLY A 27 10.40 20.77 0.42
C GLY A 27 11.67 20.52 1.22
N ALA A 28 12.65 19.91 0.56
CA ALA A 28 14.11 20.11 0.72
C ALA A 28 14.65 20.53 2.10
N PHE A 29 15.12 19.55 2.89
CA PHE A 29 16.16 19.79 3.89
C PHE A 29 17.53 19.89 3.21
N VAL A 30 17.84 21.05 2.64
CA VAL A 30 19.22 21.48 2.37
C VAL A 30 19.36 22.92 2.85
N VAL A 31 19.71 23.10 4.13
CA VAL A 31 20.23 24.38 4.63
C VAL A 31 21.37 24.11 5.62
N ALA A 32 22.56 24.52 5.18
CA ALA A 32 23.65 25.09 5.96
C ALA A 32 24.24 24.30 7.14
N GLN A 33 25.38 23.64 6.90
CA GLN A 33 26.52 23.83 7.80
C GLN A 33 27.44 24.90 7.22
N GLN A 34 27.13 26.14 7.54
CA GLN A 34 28.08 27.25 7.58
C GLN A 34 28.81 27.19 8.91
N ASN A 35 30.08 26.77 8.90
CA ASN A 35 31.11 27.23 9.82
C ASN A 35 32.47 26.79 9.28
N ALA A 36 33.01 27.58 8.35
CA ALA A 36 34.38 27.45 7.88
C ALA A 36 35.27 28.45 8.64
N PRO A 37 36.38 28.03 9.24
CA PRO A 37 37.61 28.80 9.21
C PRO A 37 38.33 28.53 7.88
N TYR A 38 38.69 29.64 7.23
CA TYR A 38 39.33 29.75 5.93
C TYR A 38 40.45 28.71 5.69
N GLN A 39 40.17 27.69 4.86
CA GLN A 39 41.19 26.87 4.21
C GLN A 39 40.97 26.90 2.69
N LYS A 40 42.07 27.08 1.96
CA LYS A 40 42.14 27.24 0.51
C LYS A 40 41.23 26.25 -0.24
N PRO A 41 40.59 26.63 -1.35
CA PRO A 41 39.75 25.72 -2.12
C PRO A 41 40.62 24.65 -2.77
N VAL A 42 40.72 23.49 -2.13
CA VAL A 42 41.10 22.27 -2.83
C VAL A 42 39.89 21.90 -3.68
N SER A 43 40.11 21.80 -4.99
CA SER A 43 39.13 21.27 -5.94
C SER A 43 38.88 19.79 -5.62
N SER A 44 38.11 19.52 -4.58
CA SER A 44 37.53 18.22 -4.32
C SER A 44 36.28 18.13 -5.18
N LYS A 45 36.47 17.53 -6.36
CA LYS A 45 35.40 16.87 -7.11
C LYS A 45 34.48 16.14 -6.11
N PRO A 46 33.14 16.24 -6.20
CA PRO A 46 32.26 15.46 -5.33
C PRO A 46 32.49 13.97 -5.63
N SER A 47 33.34 13.35 -4.84
CA SER A 47 33.59 11.92 -4.87
C SER A 47 32.43 11.24 -4.17
N GLY A 48 31.73 10.39 -4.92
CA GLY A 48 30.98 9.28 -4.32
C GLY A 48 29.47 9.45 -4.24
N GLY A 49 28.79 9.54 -5.38
CA GLY A 49 27.48 8.90 -5.48
C GLY A 49 27.71 7.39 -5.39
N THR A 50 27.57 6.80 -4.21
CA THR A 50 27.70 5.34 -4.02
C THR A 50 26.65 4.68 -4.88
N GLN A 51 27.09 3.97 -5.94
CA GLN A 51 26.18 3.20 -6.78
C GLN A 51 25.48 2.14 -5.93
N PRO A 52 24.17 1.92 -6.11
CA PRO A 52 23.44 0.94 -5.32
C PRO A 52 24.01 -0.45 -5.54
N THR A 53 24.10 -1.22 -4.45
CA THR A 53 24.62 -2.60 -4.52
C THR A 53 23.74 -3.48 -5.41
N LEU A 54 24.26 -4.63 -5.82
CA LEU A 54 23.46 -5.60 -6.58
C LEU A 54 22.22 -6.04 -5.80
N GLU A 55 22.37 -6.22 -4.49
CA GLU A 55 21.27 -6.61 -3.61
C GLU A 55 20.20 -5.51 -3.56
N GLN A 56 20.58 -4.25 -3.31
CA GLN A 56 19.67 -3.11 -3.30
C GLN A 56 18.91 -2.97 -4.62
N ARG A 57 19.61 -3.11 -5.75
CA ARG A 57 18.97 -3.09 -7.08
C ARG A 57 18.01 -4.25 -7.26
N THR A 58 18.36 -5.45 -6.79
CA THR A 58 17.50 -6.63 -6.92
C THR A 58 16.22 -6.46 -6.09
N VAL A 59 16.33 -5.95 -4.85
CA VAL A 59 15.17 -5.68 -4.00
C VAL A 59 14.26 -4.61 -4.62
N ALA A 60 14.86 -3.49 -5.05
CA ALA A 60 14.11 -2.42 -5.71
C ALA A 60 13.36 -2.91 -6.97
N GLN A 61 13.99 -3.78 -7.78
CA GLN A 61 13.35 -4.36 -8.96
C GLN A 61 12.14 -5.24 -8.61
N GLN A 62 12.20 -6.03 -7.52
CA GLN A 62 11.05 -6.86 -7.12
C GLN A 62 9.89 -6.00 -6.61
N ASN A 63 10.17 -4.98 -5.80
CA ASN A 63 9.15 -4.04 -5.32
C ASN A 63 8.54 -3.22 -6.46
N GLN A 64 9.36 -2.73 -7.40
CA GLN A 64 8.85 -2.04 -8.58
C GLN A 64 7.92 -2.95 -9.40
N ALA A 65 8.30 -4.21 -9.56
CA ALA A 65 7.50 -5.14 -10.34
C ALA A 65 6.20 -5.55 -9.62
N LEU A 66 6.16 -5.54 -8.29
CA LEU A 66 4.91 -5.65 -7.52
C LEU A 66 4.01 -4.44 -7.78
N ASN A 67 4.55 -3.23 -7.65
CA ASN A 67 3.81 -1.99 -7.87
C ASN A 67 3.19 -1.93 -9.27
N VAL A 68 3.95 -2.34 -10.29
CA VAL A 68 3.47 -2.40 -11.67
C VAL A 68 2.33 -3.42 -11.80
N SER A 69 2.42 -4.59 -11.17
CA SER A 69 1.34 -5.59 -11.20
C SER A 69 0.05 -5.06 -10.58
N PHE A 70 0.12 -4.36 -9.45
CA PHE A 70 -1.08 -3.75 -8.84
C PHE A 70 -1.65 -2.61 -9.68
N ALA A 71 -0.81 -1.70 -10.19
CA ALA A 71 -1.26 -0.60 -11.01
C ALA A 71 -1.91 -1.06 -12.33
N GLN A 72 -1.48 -2.20 -12.86
CA GLN A 72 -2.10 -2.82 -14.04
C GLN A 72 -3.42 -3.53 -13.71
N ALA A 73 -3.51 -4.12 -12.52
CA ALA A 73 -4.67 -4.91 -12.12
C ALA A 73 -5.82 -4.06 -11.59
N PHE A 74 -5.49 -2.98 -10.88
CA PHE A 74 -6.44 -2.08 -10.21
C PHE A 74 -6.12 -0.65 -10.62
N THR A 75 -6.97 -0.09 -11.48
CA THR A 75 -6.83 1.27 -12.00
C THR A 75 -7.52 2.29 -11.09
N GLU A 76 -7.42 3.57 -11.41
CA GLU A 76 -8.14 4.65 -10.72
C GLU A 76 -9.67 4.47 -10.76
N ASP A 77 -10.19 3.71 -11.73
CA ASP A 77 -11.61 3.39 -11.87
C ASP A 77 -12.08 2.22 -10.98
N THR A 78 -11.18 1.64 -10.18
CA THR A 78 -11.56 0.59 -9.22
C THR A 78 -12.57 1.16 -8.23
N PRO A 79 -13.77 0.54 -8.05
CA PRO A 79 -14.81 1.13 -7.22
C PRO A 79 -14.35 1.31 -5.77
N GLU A 80 -14.79 2.40 -5.13
CA GLU A 80 -14.30 2.84 -3.82
C GLU A 80 -14.49 1.77 -2.73
N GLU A 81 -15.58 1.01 -2.80
CA GLU A 81 -15.89 -0.07 -1.87
C GLU A 81 -14.87 -1.23 -1.90
N PHE A 82 -14.08 -1.34 -2.97
CA PHE A 82 -13.03 -2.36 -3.11
C PHE A 82 -11.63 -1.83 -2.82
N GLN A 83 -11.43 -0.51 -2.71
CA GLN A 83 -10.10 0.09 -2.51
C GLN A 83 -9.41 -0.43 -1.24
N LEU A 84 -10.17 -0.67 -0.16
CA LEU A 84 -9.62 -1.23 1.08
C LEU A 84 -9.06 -2.64 0.88
N MET A 85 -9.77 -3.50 0.14
CA MET A 85 -9.31 -4.87 -0.14
C MET A 85 -8.07 -4.88 -1.02
N VAL A 86 -8.03 -4.01 -2.04
CA VAL A 86 -6.85 -3.84 -2.90
C VAL A 86 -5.64 -3.36 -2.09
N MET A 87 -5.84 -2.37 -1.22
CA MET A 87 -4.80 -1.83 -0.35
C MET A 87 -4.28 -2.88 0.62
N GLU A 88 -5.17 -3.65 1.25
CA GLU A 88 -4.79 -4.71 2.18
C GLU A 88 -3.95 -5.79 1.48
N LEU A 89 -4.38 -6.22 0.29
CA LEU A 89 -3.64 -7.17 -0.52
C LEU A 89 -2.26 -6.63 -0.90
N TYR A 90 -2.16 -5.36 -1.30
CA TYR A 90 -0.90 -4.70 -1.61
C TYR A 90 0.06 -4.69 -0.42
N VAL A 91 -0.42 -4.24 0.75
CA VAL A 91 0.39 -4.15 1.97
C VAL A 91 0.89 -5.53 2.40
N ARG A 92 0.03 -6.55 2.35
CA ARG A 92 0.42 -7.93 2.66
C ARG A 92 1.50 -8.43 1.71
N CYS A 93 1.33 -8.23 0.41
CA CYS A 93 2.31 -8.62 -0.59
C CYS A 93 3.65 -7.90 -0.44
N GLN A 94 3.61 -6.60 -0.11
CA GLN A 94 4.80 -5.81 0.17
C GLN A 94 5.54 -6.33 1.41
N ALA A 95 4.81 -6.62 2.50
CA ALA A 95 5.37 -7.16 3.73
C ALA A 95 6.07 -8.52 3.50
N GLU A 96 5.50 -9.40 2.67
CA GLU A 96 6.15 -10.68 2.33
C GLU A 96 7.47 -10.49 1.55
N LEU A 97 7.54 -9.49 0.65
CA LEU A 97 8.79 -9.15 -0.05
C LEU A 97 9.81 -8.51 0.88
N ASP A 98 9.36 -7.69 1.83
CA ASP A 98 10.21 -7.06 2.83
C ASP A 98 10.77 -8.11 3.80
N ASN A 99 9.97 -9.10 4.23
CA ASN A 99 10.45 -10.24 5.00
C ASN A 99 11.52 -11.06 4.26
N CYS A 100 11.35 -11.28 2.95
CA CYS A 100 12.40 -11.88 2.13
C CYS A 100 13.67 -11.02 2.11
N ALA A 101 13.52 -9.70 2.03
CA ALA A 101 14.64 -8.76 2.01
C ALA A 101 15.35 -8.69 3.37
N ASP A 102 14.64 -8.77 4.50
CA ASP A 102 15.25 -8.85 5.83
C ASP A 102 16.16 -10.07 5.94
N LEU A 103 15.71 -11.24 5.46
CA LEU A 103 16.56 -12.43 5.37
C LEU A 103 17.80 -12.18 4.48
N LEU A 104 17.67 -11.43 3.38
CA LEU A 104 18.81 -11.04 2.55
C LEU A 104 19.81 -10.19 3.34
N TRP A 105 19.32 -9.21 4.09
CA TRP A 105 20.17 -8.29 4.84
C TRP A 105 20.86 -8.97 6.03
N GLU A 106 20.24 -9.96 6.64
CA GLU A 106 20.82 -10.74 7.72
C GLU A 106 21.84 -11.78 7.24
N THR A 107 21.61 -12.39 6.07
CA THR A 107 22.39 -13.56 5.63
C THR A 107 23.29 -13.31 4.42
N HIS A 108 23.06 -12.23 3.68
CA HIS A 108 23.69 -11.93 2.38
C HIS A 108 23.50 -13.03 1.32
N LEU A 109 22.48 -13.88 1.47
CA LEU A 109 22.20 -14.97 0.53
C LEU A 109 21.28 -14.52 -0.61
N LEU A 110 21.85 -13.80 -1.58
CA LEU A 110 21.12 -13.25 -2.73
C LEU A 110 20.34 -14.29 -3.55
N ARG A 111 20.87 -15.51 -3.68
CA ARG A 111 20.17 -16.60 -4.40
C ARG A 111 18.87 -17.00 -3.70
N GLU A 112 18.90 -17.03 -2.37
CA GLU A 112 17.77 -17.50 -1.55
C GLU A 112 16.71 -16.41 -1.44
N TYR A 113 17.15 -15.15 -1.34
CA TYR A 113 16.27 -14.00 -1.56
C TYR A 113 15.50 -14.09 -2.88
N ARG A 114 16.19 -14.32 -4.01
CA ARG A 114 15.55 -14.39 -5.33
C ARG A 114 14.50 -15.49 -5.42
N LYS A 115 14.74 -16.64 -4.78
CA LYS A 115 13.74 -17.72 -4.71
C LYS A 115 12.54 -17.30 -3.86
N CYS A 116 12.79 -16.73 -2.67
CA CYS A 116 11.74 -16.23 -1.78
C CYS A 116 10.85 -15.20 -2.51
N ALA A 117 11.47 -14.15 -3.04
CA ALA A 117 10.75 -13.08 -3.73
C ALA A 117 9.98 -13.58 -4.96
N LEU A 118 10.55 -14.47 -5.77
CA LEU A 118 9.84 -15.05 -6.92
C LEU A 118 8.61 -15.85 -6.48
N THR A 119 8.73 -16.65 -5.43
CA THR A 119 7.62 -17.42 -4.88
C THR A 119 6.53 -16.50 -4.36
N GLN A 120 6.88 -15.51 -3.55
CA GLN A 120 5.90 -14.56 -3.01
C GLN A 120 5.20 -13.76 -4.11
N ARG A 121 5.94 -13.32 -5.13
CA ARG A 121 5.33 -12.66 -6.28
C ARG A 121 4.32 -13.53 -7.03
N ARG A 122 4.56 -14.84 -7.14
CA ARG A 122 3.59 -15.76 -7.77
C ARG A 122 2.31 -15.87 -6.95
N PHE A 123 2.42 -16.01 -5.63
CA PHE A 123 1.24 -16.02 -4.76
C PHE A 123 0.47 -14.71 -4.86
N CYS A 124 1.17 -13.57 -4.78
CA CYS A 124 0.55 -12.26 -4.96
C CYS A 124 -0.14 -12.10 -6.32
N THR A 125 0.45 -12.59 -7.42
CA THR A 125 -0.22 -12.57 -8.73
C THR A 125 -1.51 -13.39 -8.73
N GLN A 126 -1.54 -14.55 -8.07
CA GLN A 126 -2.76 -15.35 -7.97
C GLN A 126 -3.85 -14.63 -7.18
N GLU A 127 -3.51 -14.07 -6.02
CA GLU A 127 -4.48 -13.32 -5.20
C GLU A 127 -5.00 -12.06 -5.89
N ILE A 128 -4.15 -11.37 -6.68
CA ILE A 128 -4.58 -10.25 -7.52
C ILE A 128 -5.62 -10.73 -8.53
N GLN A 129 -5.37 -11.83 -9.24
CA GLN A 129 -6.28 -12.38 -10.25
C GLN A 129 -7.61 -12.81 -9.63
N GLU A 130 -7.56 -13.44 -8.45
CA GLU A 130 -8.77 -13.83 -7.71
C GLU A 130 -9.60 -12.61 -7.33
N LEU A 131 -8.97 -11.56 -6.79
CA LEU A 131 -9.67 -10.32 -6.43
C LEU A 131 -10.26 -9.65 -7.66
N GLN A 132 -9.52 -9.57 -8.78
CA GLN A 132 -10.05 -9.06 -10.05
C GLN A 132 -11.28 -9.84 -10.53
N SER A 133 -11.23 -11.17 -10.47
CA SER A 133 -12.37 -12.00 -10.88
C SER A 133 -13.61 -11.77 -10.00
N MET A 134 -13.40 -11.52 -8.70
CA MET A 134 -14.47 -11.23 -7.76
C MET A 134 -15.10 -9.86 -8.05
N LEU A 135 -14.26 -8.85 -8.31
CA LEU A 135 -14.68 -7.52 -8.75
C LEU A 135 -15.52 -7.59 -10.03
N GLU A 136 -15.04 -8.30 -11.06
CA GLU A 136 -15.75 -8.48 -12.32
C GLU A 136 -17.11 -9.18 -12.12
N ALA A 137 -17.17 -10.21 -11.27
CA ALA A 137 -18.41 -10.91 -10.98
C ALA A 137 -19.43 -10.01 -10.25
N LEU A 138 -18.99 -9.16 -9.33
CA LEU A 138 -19.86 -8.24 -8.60
C LEU A 138 -20.36 -7.11 -9.50
N VAL A 139 -19.50 -6.56 -10.36
CA VAL A 139 -19.91 -5.59 -11.37
C VAL A 139 -20.92 -6.21 -12.35
N ALA A 140 -20.67 -7.43 -12.81
CA ALA A 140 -21.60 -8.15 -13.69
C ALA A 140 -22.97 -8.36 -13.03
N ALA A 141 -23.01 -8.81 -11.76
CA ALA A 141 -24.24 -9.00 -11.01
C ALA A 141 -24.99 -7.68 -10.71
N GLY A 142 -24.27 -6.59 -10.45
CA GLY A 142 -24.87 -5.26 -10.31
C GLY A 142 -25.36 -4.65 -11.63
N SER A 143 -24.79 -5.10 -12.75
CA SER A 143 -25.16 -4.67 -14.10
C SER A 143 -26.30 -5.46 -14.74
N GLU A 144 -26.78 -6.53 -14.10
CA GLU A 144 -28.09 -7.12 -14.38
C GLU A 144 -29.16 -6.08 -14.02
N GLN A 145 -29.37 -5.14 -14.95
CA GLN A 145 -30.39 -4.13 -14.86
C GLN A 145 -31.71 -4.82 -14.59
N VAL A 146 -32.38 -4.44 -13.52
CA VAL A 146 -33.79 -4.72 -13.31
C VAL A 146 -34.52 -4.06 -14.49
N VAL A 147 -34.73 -4.82 -15.56
CA VAL A 147 -35.62 -4.43 -16.65
C VAL A 147 -37.00 -4.55 -16.05
N LEU A 148 -37.48 -3.44 -15.49
CA LEU A 148 -38.85 -3.32 -15.06
C LEU A 148 -39.72 -3.62 -16.28
N THR A 149 -40.66 -4.53 -16.11
CA THR A 149 -41.72 -4.70 -17.09
C THR A 149 -42.48 -3.37 -17.22
N PRO A 150 -43.13 -3.10 -18.36
CA PRO A 150 -43.91 -1.88 -18.55
C PRO A 150 -44.94 -1.66 -17.41
N GLU A 151 -45.45 -2.75 -16.85
CA GLU A 151 -46.40 -2.76 -15.74
C GLU A 151 -45.75 -2.34 -14.41
N GLU A 152 -44.54 -2.81 -14.13
CA GLU A 152 -43.78 -2.40 -12.94
C GLU A 152 -43.32 -0.94 -13.02
N GLU A 153 -43.03 -0.45 -14.22
CA GLU A 153 -42.68 0.95 -14.46
C GLU A 153 -43.87 1.89 -14.26
N GLU A 154 -45.09 1.44 -14.60
CA GLU A 154 -46.34 2.18 -14.35
C GLU A 154 -46.68 2.24 -12.86
N VAL A 155 -46.47 1.13 -12.12
CA VAL A 155 -46.63 1.11 -10.66
C VAL A 155 -45.63 2.05 -9.97
N LEU A 156 -44.37 2.05 -10.39
CA LEU A 156 -43.36 2.97 -9.84
C LEU A 156 -43.67 4.44 -10.15
N ARG A 157 -44.17 4.74 -11.36
CA ARG A 157 -44.62 6.11 -11.70
C ARG A 157 -45.87 6.55 -10.93
N ALA A 158 -46.73 5.62 -10.50
CA ALA A 158 -47.89 5.95 -9.69
C ALA A 158 -47.55 6.24 -8.21
N LEU A 159 -46.32 5.91 -7.77
CA LEU A 159 -45.85 6.07 -6.40
C LEU A 159 -45.04 7.37 -6.16
N TYR A 160 -44.70 8.11 -7.21
CA TYR A 160 -43.99 9.41 -7.17
C TYR A 160 -44.79 10.51 -7.86
#